data_AF-A0A0P0VDZ0-F1
#
_entry.id   AF-A0A0P0VDZ0-F1
#
_cell.length_a   1.000
_cell.length_b   1.000
_cell.length_c   1.000
_cell.angle_alpha   90.00
_cell.angle_beta   90.00
_cell.angle_gamma   90.00
#
_symmetry.space_group_name_H-M   'P 1'
#
loop_
_entity.id
_entity.type
_entity.pdbx_description
1 polymer ?
#
loop_
_entity_poly.entity_id
_entity_poly.type
_entity_poly.pdbx_seq_one_letter_code
_entity_poly.pdbx_strand_id
1 'polypeptide(L)'
;MLTDWMRNLEVGIPALLEDGINVLIYAGEYDLICNWLGNSRWVHSMEWSGQKDFVSSHESPFVVDGAEAGVLKSHGPLSFLKVHNAGHMVPMDQPKASLEMLRRFTQGKLKEEWLAELPEQPMYAAM
;
A
#
# COMPACT_ATOMS: atom_id res chain seq x y z
N MET A 1 -13.39 2.04 -27.66
CA MET A 1 -13.08 1.62 -26.27
C MET A 1 -12.61 0.17 -26.14
N LEU A 2 -12.32 -0.58 -27.22
CA LEU A 2 -11.81 -1.96 -27.11
C LEU A 2 -10.31 -2.10 -27.43
N THR A 3 -9.70 -1.07 -28.00
CA THR A 3 -8.40 -1.19 -28.67
C THR A 3 -7.21 -1.23 -27.70
N ASP A 4 -7.39 -0.83 -26.45
CA ASP A 4 -6.35 -0.72 -25.42
C ASP A 4 -6.52 -1.67 -24.24
N TRP A 5 -7.61 -2.45 -24.16
CA TRP A 5 -7.89 -3.32 -23.00
C TRP A 5 -6.77 -4.33 -22.70
N MET A 6 -6.15 -4.88 -23.74
CA MET A 6 -5.06 -5.87 -23.63
C MET A 6 -3.66 -5.24 -23.71
N ARG A 7 -3.56 -3.91 -23.76
CA ARG A 7 -2.27 -3.24 -23.78
C ARG A 7 -1.66 -3.30 -22.38
N ASN A 8 -0.42 -3.78 -22.27
CA ASN A 8 0.31 -3.67 -21.01
C ASN A 8 0.64 -2.19 -20.75
N LEU A 9 0.06 -1.61 -19.70
CA LEU A 9 0.30 -0.24 -19.25
C LEU A 9 1.25 -0.15 -18.04
N GLU A 10 1.51 -1.28 -17.38
CA GLU A 10 2.43 -1.35 -16.24
C GLU A 10 3.86 -0.93 -16.63
N VAL A 11 4.25 -1.16 -17.89
CA VAL A 11 5.55 -0.71 -18.45
C VAL A 11 5.81 0.80 -18.36
N GLY A 12 4.77 1.62 -18.13
CA GLY A 12 4.93 3.06 -17.91
C GLY A 12 5.27 3.45 -16.47
N ILE A 13 5.01 2.58 -15.50
CA ILE A 13 5.21 2.85 -14.08
C ILE A 13 6.69 2.95 -13.69
N PRO A 14 7.61 2.08 -14.17
CA PRO A 14 9.03 2.17 -13.79
C PRO A 14 9.63 3.55 -14.00
N ALA A 15 9.36 4.22 -15.13
CA ALA A 15 9.86 5.58 -15.38
C ALA A 15 9.41 6.59 -14.31
N LEU A 16 8.17 6.47 -13.81
CA LEU A 16 7.67 7.33 -12.73
C LEU A 16 8.41 7.06 -11.42
N LEU A 17 8.72 5.79 -11.13
CA LEU A 17 9.48 5.41 -9.94
C LEU A 17 10.93 5.93 -10.01
N GLU A 18 11.59 5.82 -11.17
CA GLU A 18 12.95 6.34 -11.37
C GLU A 18 13.00 7.88 -11.26
N ASP A 19 11.93 8.58 -11.63
CA ASP A 19 11.77 10.03 -11.45
C ASP A 19 11.44 10.41 -9.98
N GLY A 20 11.35 9.45 -9.07
CA GLY A 20 11.06 9.66 -7.65
C GLY A 20 9.60 10.00 -7.35
N ILE A 21 8.68 9.76 -8.29
CA ILE A 21 7.24 9.97 -8.08
C ILE A 21 6.71 8.85 -7.19
N ASN A 22 6.05 9.23 -6.08
CA ASN A 22 5.41 8.25 -5.19
C ASN A 22 4.22 7.59 -5.88
N VAL A 23 4.22 6.26 -5.95
CA VAL A 23 3.14 5.45 -6.54
C VAL A 23 2.55 4.53 -5.47
N LEU A 24 1.23 4.61 -5.30
CA LEU A 24 0.44 3.73 -4.46
C LEU A 24 -0.49 2.88 -5.32
N ILE A 25 -0.36 1.57 -5.21
CA ILE A 25 -1.32 0.60 -5.72
C ILE A 25 -2.10 0.07 -4.52
N TYR A 26 -3.43 0.11 -4.57
CA TYR A 26 -4.27 -0.44 -3.51
C TYR A 26 -5.38 -1.31 -4.09
N ALA A 27 -5.78 -2.35 -3.36
CA ALA A 27 -6.83 -3.27 -3.76
C ALA A 27 -7.62 -3.77 -2.55
N GLY A 28 -8.94 -3.92 -2.72
CA GLY A 28 -9.79 -4.55 -1.72
C GLY A 28 -9.58 -6.06 -1.66
N GLU A 29 -9.58 -6.61 -0.46
CA GLU A 29 -9.37 -8.04 -0.21
C GLU A 29 -10.38 -8.96 -0.91
N TYR A 30 -11.61 -8.51 -1.12
CA TYR A 30 -12.73 -9.29 -1.65
C TYR A 30 -13.10 -8.94 -3.09
N ASP A 31 -12.32 -8.12 -3.79
CA ASP A 31 -12.55 -7.88 -5.22
C ASP A 31 -12.15 -9.09 -6.05
N LEU A 32 -13.02 -9.49 -6.98
CA LEU A 32 -12.76 -10.53 -7.96
C LEU A 32 -12.18 -9.95 -9.26
N ILE A 33 -12.72 -8.84 -9.76
CA ILE A 33 -12.42 -8.32 -11.10
C ILE A 33 -10.99 -7.78 -11.15
N CYS A 34 -10.60 -6.96 -10.17
CA CYS A 34 -9.26 -6.42 -10.01
C CYS A 34 -8.63 -6.92 -8.70
N ASN A 35 -8.63 -8.24 -8.52
CA ASN A 35 -8.25 -8.89 -7.26
C ASN A 35 -6.85 -8.49 -6.74
N TRP A 36 -6.70 -8.44 -5.42
CA TRP A 36 -5.46 -8.03 -4.76
C TRP A 36 -4.28 -8.98 -5.05
N LEU A 37 -4.54 -10.27 -5.29
CA LEU A 37 -3.48 -11.25 -5.56
C LEU A 37 -2.83 -11.02 -6.92
N GLY A 38 -3.64 -10.75 -7.94
CA GLY A 38 -3.18 -10.37 -9.28
C GLY A 38 -2.42 -9.05 -9.24
N ASN A 39 -2.94 -8.07 -8.48
CA ASN A 39 -2.24 -6.81 -8.26
C ASN A 39 -0.88 -6.99 -7.57
N SER A 40 -0.85 -7.76 -6.48
CA SER A 40 0.39 -8.08 -5.79
C SER A 40 1.40 -8.73 -6.72
N ARG A 41 1.00 -9.74 -7.51
CA ARG A 41 1.92 -10.45 -8.42
C ARG A 41 2.55 -9.53 -9.44
N TRP A 42 1.78 -8.69 -10.13
CA TRP A 42 2.36 -7.81 -11.15
C TRP A 42 3.27 -6.74 -10.51
N VAL A 43 2.89 -6.20 -9.34
CA VAL A 43 3.73 -5.22 -8.62
C VAL A 43 5.06 -5.85 -8.18
N HIS A 44 5.06 -7.12 -7.77
CA HIS A 44 6.30 -7.84 -7.42
C HIS A 44 7.16 -8.17 -8.66
N SER A 45 6.54 -8.44 -9.81
CA SER A 45 7.26 -8.75 -11.05
C SER A 45 7.74 -7.52 -11.81
N MET A 46 7.16 -6.34 -11.55
CA MET A 46 7.50 -5.09 -12.23
C MET A 46 8.99 -4.79 -12.08
N GLU A 47 9.67 -4.59 -13.21
CA GLU A 47 11.10 -4.34 -13.27
C GLU A 47 11.40 -2.85 -13.07
N TRP A 48 12.15 -2.52 -12.02
CA TRP A 48 12.64 -1.18 -11.71
C TRP A 48 13.84 -1.28 -10.76
N SER A 49 14.58 -0.19 -10.56
CA SER A 49 15.84 -0.20 -9.80
C SER A 49 15.72 -0.75 -8.38
N GLY A 50 14.59 -0.50 -7.70
CA GLY A 50 14.32 -0.96 -6.34
C GLY A 50 13.51 -2.26 -6.23
N GLN A 51 13.30 -3.01 -7.32
CA GLN A 51 12.46 -4.23 -7.31
C GLN A 51 12.89 -5.25 -6.25
N LYS A 52 14.19 -5.57 -6.18
CA LYS A 52 14.71 -6.59 -5.24
C LYS A 52 14.48 -6.20 -3.78
N ASP A 53 14.61 -4.91 -3.48
CA ASP A 53 14.40 -4.38 -2.14
C ASP A 53 12.92 -4.28 -1.81
N PHE A 54 12.07 -3.97 -2.79
CA PHE A 54 10.62 -4.09 -2.63
C PHE A 54 10.21 -5.52 -2.32
N VAL A 55 10.64 -6.50 -3.14
CA VAL A 55 10.30 -7.91 -2.93
C VAL A 55 10.77 -8.40 -1.54
N SER A 56 11.99 -8.02 -1.12
CA SER A 56 12.54 -8.41 0.18
C SER A 56 12.03 -7.60 1.38
N SER A 57 11.36 -6.46 1.16
CA SER A 57 10.78 -5.65 2.24
C SER A 57 9.75 -6.42 3.08
N HIS A 58 9.56 -6.05 4.34
CA HIS A 58 8.55 -6.68 5.19
C HIS A 58 7.18 -6.07 4.92
N GLU A 59 6.15 -6.89 5.04
CA GLU A 59 4.77 -6.41 5.15
C GLU A 59 4.56 -5.81 6.55
N SER A 60 3.81 -4.72 6.62
CA SER A 60 3.49 -4.00 7.85
C SER A 60 1.98 -3.79 7.96
N PRO A 61 1.39 -3.85 9.17
CA PRO A 61 -0.03 -3.59 9.35
C PRO A 61 -0.35 -2.13 9.06
N PHE A 62 -1.37 -1.87 8.24
CA PHE A 62 -1.94 -0.54 8.05
C PHE A 62 -3.03 -0.31 9.09
N VAL A 63 -2.68 0.42 10.15
CA VAL A 63 -3.57 0.64 11.31
C VAL A 63 -4.30 1.99 11.21
N VAL A 64 -5.61 1.95 11.48
CA VAL A 64 -6.51 3.10 11.52
C VAL A 64 -7.38 2.97 12.78
N ASP A 65 -7.45 4.03 13.59
CA ASP A 65 -8.19 4.05 14.87
C ASP A 65 -7.84 2.85 15.79
N GLY A 66 -6.56 2.43 15.82
CA GLY A 66 -6.09 1.31 16.64
C GLY A 66 -6.44 -0.09 16.13
N ALA A 67 -7.07 -0.22 14.96
CA ALA A 67 -7.38 -1.49 14.32
C ALA A 67 -6.65 -1.66 12.99
N GLU A 68 -6.22 -2.89 12.68
CA GLU A 68 -5.63 -3.21 11.39
C GLU A 68 -6.69 -3.13 10.28
N ALA A 69 -6.50 -2.19 9.36
CA ALA A 69 -7.38 -1.94 8.22
C ALA A 69 -6.81 -2.48 6.90
N GLY A 70 -5.57 -3.00 6.90
CA GLY A 70 -4.95 -3.57 5.73
C GLY A 70 -3.50 -4.00 5.97
N VAL A 71 -2.85 -4.47 4.90
CA VAL A 71 -1.44 -4.86 4.89
C VAL A 71 -0.70 -4.03 3.86
N LEU A 72 0.31 -3.28 4.31
CA LEU A 72 1.13 -2.39 3.52
C LEU A 72 2.50 -3.02 3.27
N LYS A 73 2.96 -2.99 2.02
CA LYS A 73 4.33 -3.31 1.64
C LYS A 73 4.91 -2.13 0.88
N SER A 74 6.11 -1.70 1.21
CA SER A 74 6.69 -0.49 0.63
C SER A 74 8.22 -0.57 0.54
N HIS A 75 8.75 -0.01 -0.54
CA HIS A 75 10.17 0.28 -0.67
C HIS A 75 10.36 1.44 -1.66
N GLY A 76 11.30 2.35 -1.37
CA GLY A 76 11.54 3.52 -2.24
C GLY A 76 10.24 4.28 -2.50
N PRO A 77 9.94 4.70 -3.75
CA PRO A 77 8.69 5.40 -4.10
C PRO A 77 7.45 4.50 -4.26
N LEU A 78 7.60 3.18 -4.17
CA LEU A 78 6.52 2.21 -4.44
C LEU A 78 5.88 1.70 -3.14
N SER A 79 4.54 1.74 -3.10
CA SER A 79 3.72 1.17 -2.02
C SER A 79 2.58 0.31 -2.60
N PHE A 80 2.35 -0.86 -2.00
CA PHE A 80 1.20 -1.72 -2.25
C PHE A 80 0.40 -1.91 -0.96
N LEU A 81 -0.91 -1.63 -1.02
CA LEU A 81 -1.83 -1.77 0.11
C LEU A 81 -2.97 -2.73 -0.23
N LYS A 82 -3.03 -3.86 0.48
CA LYS A 82 -4.25 -4.68 0.53
C LYS A 82 -5.16 -4.13 1.63
N VAL A 83 -6.38 -3.73 1.30
CA VAL A 83 -7.35 -3.21 2.29
C VAL A 83 -8.29 -4.34 2.71
N HIS A 84 -8.32 -4.61 4.02
CA HIS A 84 -9.13 -5.68 4.60
C HIS A 84 -10.62 -5.37 4.49
N ASN A 85 -11.46 -6.40 4.39
CA ASN A 85 -12.92 -6.27 4.40
C ASN A 85 -13.48 -5.26 3.36
N ALA A 86 -12.84 -5.16 2.19
CA ALA A 86 -13.23 -4.28 1.09
C ALA A 86 -13.31 -5.04 -0.23
N GLY A 87 -14.31 -4.72 -1.05
CA GLY A 87 -14.45 -5.21 -2.43
C GLY A 87 -13.83 -4.24 -3.44
N HIS A 88 -14.42 -4.19 -4.64
CA HIS A 88 -13.92 -3.38 -5.76
C HIS A 88 -13.89 -1.87 -5.43
N MET A 89 -14.92 -1.40 -4.72
CA MET A 89 -15.07 0.01 -4.36
C MET A 89 -14.58 0.23 -2.93
N VAL A 90 -13.26 0.18 -2.72
CA VAL A 90 -12.65 0.29 -1.38
C VAL A 90 -13.20 1.46 -0.53
N PRO A 91 -13.39 2.69 -1.06
CA PRO A 91 -13.97 3.78 -0.27
C PRO A 91 -15.45 3.60 0.12
N MET A 92 -16.20 2.74 -0.59
CA MET A 92 -17.57 2.41 -0.25
C MET A 92 -17.61 1.44 0.94
N ASP A 93 -16.77 0.41 0.91
CA ASP A 93 -16.77 -0.65 1.92
C ASP A 93 -15.99 -0.26 3.18
N GLN A 94 -14.86 0.45 3.01
CA GLN A 94 -13.97 0.89 4.09
C GLN A 94 -13.68 2.41 3.98
N PRO A 95 -14.68 3.27 4.20
CA PRO A 95 -14.54 4.72 4.00
C PRO A 95 -13.50 5.37 4.92
N LYS A 96 -13.43 4.96 6.20
CA LYS A 96 -12.44 5.48 7.16
C LYS A 96 -11.02 5.12 6.75
N ALA A 97 -10.78 3.84 6.45
CA ALA A 97 -9.46 3.37 6.04
C ALA A 97 -9.02 4.04 4.72
N SER A 98 -9.95 4.21 3.79
CA SER A 98 -9.68 4.86 2.49
C SER A 98 -9.32 6.33 2.64
N LEU A 99 -10.05 7.07 3.48
CA LEU A 99 -9.73 8.46 3.76
C LEU A 99 -8.34 8.59 4.41
N GLU A 100 -8.03 7.71 5.36
CA GLU A 100 -6.75 7.72 6.04
C GLU A 100 -5.59 7.34 5.11
N MET A 101 -5.78 6.34 4.25
CA MET A 101 -4.85 5.97 3.19
C MET A 101 -4.53 7.18 2.30
N LEU A 102 -5.55 7.87 1.78
CA LEU A 102 -5.38 9.03 0.92
C LEU A 102 -4.72 10.21 1.66
N ARG A 103 -5.11 10.46 2.91
CA ARG A 103 -4.50 11.51 3.74
C ARG A 103 -3.02 11.26 3.95
N ARG A 104 -2.63 10.05 4.34
CA ARG A 104 -1.21 9.71 4.57
C ARG A 104 -0.42 9.70 3.28
N PHE A 105 -0.97 9.16 2.19
CA PHE A 105 -0.31 9.15 0.89
C PHE A 105 0.00 10.55 0.37
N THR A 106 -1.00 11.44 0.36
CA THR A 106 -0.85 12.81 -0.16
C THR A 106 0.06 13.69 0.70
N GLN A 107 0.28 13.32 1.96
CA GLN A 107 1.20 14.00 2.88
C GLN A 107 2.60 13.36 2.93
N GLY A 108 2.84 12.26 2.20
CA GLY A 108 4.11 11.53 2.24
C GLY A 108 4.32 10.69 3.52
N LYS A 109 3.26 10.44 4.28
CA LYS A 109 3.28 9.78 5.60
C LYS A 109 2.78 8.34 5.59
N LEU A 110 2.57 7.74 4.42
CA LEU A 110 1.98 6.41 4.30
C LEU A 110 2.80 5.32 5.00
N LYS A 111 4.12 5.49 5.03
CA LYS A 111 5.10 4.54 5.57
C LYS A 111 5.45 4.80 7.04
N GLU A 112 4.88 5.84 7.65
CA GLU A 112 5.14 6.11 9.06
C GLU A 112 4.53 4.98 9.89
N GLU A 113 5.39 4.28 10.62
CA GLU A 113 4.96 3.25 11.57
C GLU A 113 4.08 3.89 12.65
N TRP A 114 3.14 3.10 13.16
CA TRP A 114 2.21 3.51 14.20
C TRP A 114 2.93 3.63 15.56
N LEU A 115 3.83 4.62 15.68
CA LEU A 115 4.53 4.98 16.91
C LEU A 115 3.82 6.11 17.68
N ALA A 116 2.71 6.64 17.15
CA ALA A 116 2.15 7.92 17.59
C ALA A 116 1.14 7.87 18.76
N GLU A 117 0.76 6.70 19.31
CA GLU A 117 -0.21 6.66 20.43
C GLU A 117 0.07 5.60 21.52
N LEU A 118 1.33 5.21 21.72
CA LEU A 118 1.66 4.61 23.02
C LEU A 118 1.84 5.76 24.01
N PRO A 119 1.01 5.88 25.09
CA PRO A 119 1.37 6.75 26.20
C PRO A 119 2.76 6.33 26.66
N GLU A 120 3.67 7.28 26.86
CA GLU A 120 5.00 7.02 27.42
C GLU A 120 4.86 6.06 28.60
N GLN A 121 5.21 4.79 28.40
CA GLN A 121 5.28 3.88 29.52
C GLN A 121 6.50 4.32 30.34
N PRO A 122 6.33 4.65 31.63
CA PRO A 122 7.47 5.00 32.46
C PRO A 122 8.41 3.82 32.45
N MET A 123 9.66 4.10 32.08
CA MET A 123 10.76 3.15 32.07
C MET A 123 10.82 2.48 33.44
N TYR A 124 10.30 1.25 33.54
CA TYR A 124 10.35 0.50 34.78
C TYR A 124 11.82 0.27 35.12
N ALA A 125 12.22 0.88 36.22
CA ALA A 125 13.31 0.43 37.04
C ALA A 125 13.17 -1.08 37.29
N ALA A 126 14.18 -1.84 36.90
CA ALA A 126 14.43 -3.18 37.42
C ALA A 126 15.93 -3.46 37.30
N MET A 127 16.59 -3.30 38.46
CA MET A 127 17.83 -3.93 38.96
C MET A 127 19.00 -4.18 38.01
#